data_AF-A0A8H8SD91-F1
#
_entry.id   AF-A0A8H8SD91-F1
#
_cell.length_a   1.000
_cell.length_b   1.000
_cell.length_c   1.000
_cell.angle_alpha   90.00
_cell.angle_beta   90.00
_cell.angle_gamma   90.00
#
_symmetry.space_group_name_H-M   'P 1'
#
loop_
_entity.id
_entity.type
_entity.pdbx_description
1 polymer ?
#
loop_
_entity_poly.entity_id
_entity_poly.type
_entity_poly.pdbx_seq_one_letter_code
_entity_poly.pdbx_strand_id
1 'polypeptide(L)'
;MSTYRVAVVIVSDTASSDSTQDKSGPAIQDILINASGYSFQVEPPVIVPDDVSAIQRVVKSWTLGDSYDWIITSGGTGFGASVEQRPHPEAISPLLERPASGLVHLIMAESLKHTPLAALSRPVAGTIRNTLVVTLPGSPKAVKRI
;
A
#
# COMPACT_ATOMS: atom_id res chain seq x y z
N MET A 1 15.41 -19.10 8.55
CA MET A 1 14.83 -18.16 7.56
C MET A 1 14.57 -16.86 8.28
N SER A 2 15.00 -15.73 7.74
CA SER A 2 14.68 -14.42 8.33
C SER A 2 13.19 -14.14 8.18
N THR A 3 12.55 -13.69 9.26
CA THR A 3 11.14 -13.27 9.25
C THR A 3 11.08 -11.76 9.05
N TYR A 4 10.27 -11.31 8.09
CA TYR A 4 10.06 -9.89 7.82
C TYR A 4 8.76 -9.41 8.45
N ARG A 5 8.82 -8.30 9.18
CA ARG A 5 7.66 -7.64 9.79
C ARG A 5 7.00 -6.75 8.75
N VAL A 6 5.73 -7.01 8.47
CA VAL A 6 4.95 -6.31 7.45
C VAL A 6 3.76 -5.61 8.08
N ALA A 7 3.59 -4.33 7.79
CA ALA A 7 2.38 -3.58 8.13
C ALA A 7 1.54 -3.32 6.89
N VAL A 8 0.22 -3.33 7.06
CA VAL A 8 -0.73 -3.04 5.98
C VAL A 8 -1.60 -1.84 6.37
N VAL A 9 -1.64 -0.82 5.51
CA VAL A 9 -2.55 0.33 5.63
C VAL A 9 -3.59 0.29 4.53
N ILE A 10 -4.86 0.38 4.87
CA ILE A 10 -5.95 0.53 3.93
C ILE A 10 -6.37 2.00 3.93
N VAL A 11 -6.29 2.63 2.76
CA VAL A 11 -6.66 4.02 2.54
C VAL A 11 -7.99 4.06 1.82
N SER A 12 -9.06 4.36 2.57
CA SER A 12 -10.41 4.41 2.05
C SER A 12 -11.35 5.13 3.01
N ASP A 13 -12.02 6.19 2.55
CA ASP A 13 -13.10 6.84 3.30
C ASP A 13 -14.24 5.86 3.64
N THR A 14 -14.57 4.97 2.70
CA THR A 14 -15.62 3.95 2.87
C THR A 14 -15.24 2.96 3.96
N ALA A 15 -14.05 2.35 3.87
CA ALA A 15 -13.61 1.38 4.88
C ALA A 15 -13.30 2.03 6.24
N SER A 16 -12.88 3.29 6.24
CA SER A 16 -12.67 4.07 7.46
C SER A 16 -13.99 4.35 8.19
N SER A 17 -15.11 4.40 7.46
CA SER A 17 -16.45 4.57 8.03
C SER A 17 -17.10 3.24 8.43
N ASP A 18 -16.83 2.18 7.66
CA ASP A 18 -17.30 0.82 7.90
C ASP A 18 -16.20 -0.18 7.50
N SER A 19 -15.50 -0.72 8.50
CA SER A 19 -14.36 -1.61 8.28
C SER A 19 -14.73 -2.92 7.57
N THR A 20 -15.99 -3.33 7.58
CA THR A 20 -16.45 -4.55 6.89
C THR A 20 -16.40 -4.42 5.37
N GLN A 21 -16.25 -3.19 4.85
CA GLN A 21 -16.10 -2.93 3.42
C GLN A 21 -14.69 -3.17 2.91
N ASP A 22 -13.68 -3.25 3.79
CA ASP A 22 -12.34 -3.63 3.34
C ASP A 22 -12.27 -5.12 3.02
N LYS A 23 -11.92 -5.40 1.77
CA LYS A 23 -11.64 -6.75 1.27
C LYS A 23 -10.20 -6.88 0.80
N SER A 24 -9.46 -5.77 0.75
CA SER A 24 -8.10 -5.72 0.24
C SER A 24 -7.09 -6.06 1.33
N GLY A 25 -7.27 -5.59 2.57
CA GLY A 25 -6.42 -5.94 3.70
C GLY A 25 -6.36 -7.46 3.96
N PRO A 26 -7.50 -8.14 4.13
CA PRO A 26 -7.52 -9.60 4.27
C PRO A 26 -6.85 -10.32 3.10
N ALA A 27 -7.07 -9.84 1.86
CA ALA A 27 -6.44 -10.44 0.69
C ALA A 27 -4.91 -10.28 0.68
N ILE A 28 -4.39 -9.14 1.14
CA ILE A 28 -2.93 -8.92 1.27
C ILE A 28 -2.36 -9.87 2.33
N GLN A 29 -3.02 -9.97 3.50
CA GLN A 29 -2.59 -10.87 4.57
C GLN A 29 -2.56 -12.32 4.10
N ASP A 30 -3.61 -12.78 3.42
CA ASP A 30 -3.68 -14.14 2.87
C ASP A 30 -2.52 -14.42 1.90
N ILE A 31 -2.19 -13.49 1.01
CA ILE A 31 -1.07 -13.64 0.06
C ILE A 31 0.26 -13.77 0.82
N LEU A 32 0.50 -12.91 1.80
CA LEU A 32 1.75 -12.91 2.57
C LEU A 32 1.89 -14.18 3.42
N ILE A 33 0.82 -14.62 4.09
CA ILE A 33 0.83 -15.83 4.93
C ILE A 33 1.12 -17.08 4.08
N ASN A 34 0.62 -17.12 2.85
CA ASN A 34 0.78 -18.26 1.95
C ASN A 34 2.00 -18.15 1.01
N ALA A 35 2.81 -17.10 1.13
CA ALA A 35 3.98 -16.91 0.28
C ALA A 35 5.04 -17.98 0.57
N SER A 36 5.54 -18.63 -0.48
CA SER A 36 6.62 -19.63 -0.35
C SER A 36 7.99 -18.97 -0.39
N GLY A 37 8.96 -19.55 0.34
CA GLY A 37 10.36 -19.10 0.35
C GLY A 37 10.68 -17.94 1.29
N TYR A 38 9.67 -17.27 1.86
CA TYR A 38 9.82 -16.19 2.83
C TYR A 38 8.90 -16.41 4.04
N SER A 39 9.24 -15.79 5.18
CA SER A 39 8.38 -15.78 6.36
C SER A 39 7.99 -14.33 6.66
N PHE A 40 6.69 -14.07 6.71
CA PHE A 40 6.14 -12.75 7.01
C PHE A 40 5.37 -12.77 8.33
N GLN A 41 5.69 -11.82 9.20
CA GLN A 41 4.86 -11.51 10.37
C GLN A 41 4.01 -10.29 10.01
N VAL A 42 2.70 -10.52 9.83
CA VAL A 42 1.77 -9.49 9.38
C VAL A 42 0.79 -9.19 10.50
N GLU A 43 0.73 -7.93 10.92
CA GLU A 43 -0.26 -7.47 11.89
C GLU A 43 -1.63 -7.21 11.21
N PRO A 44 -2.72 -7.11 11.99
CA PRO A 44 -4.02 -6.69 11.45
C PRO A 44 -3.91 -5.37 10.66
N PRO A 45 -4.59 -5.22 9.51
CA PRO A 45 -4.50 -4.00 8.72
C PRO A 45 -5.06 -2.81 9.50
N VAL A 46 -4.40 -1.66 9.37
CA VAL A 46 -4.92 -0.38 9.88
C VAL A 46 -5.66 0.32 8.76
N ILE A 47 -6.86 0.83 9.04
CA ILE A 47 -7.66 1.58 8.08
C ILE A 47 -7.57 3.07 8.40
N VAL A 48 -7.37 3.89 7.37
CA VAL A 48 -7.36 5.35 7.44
C VAL A 48 -8.22 5.94 6.31
N PRO A 49 -8.79 7.15 6.49
CA PRO A 49 -9.48 7.85 5.41
C PRO A 49 -8.48 8.30 4.32
N ASP A 50 -9.01 8.75 3.17
CA ASP A 50 -8.26 9.36 2.06
C ASP A 50 -7.74 10.77 2.45
N ASP A 51 -7.05 10.89 3.61
CA ASP A 51 -6.50 12.13 4.15
C ASP A 51 -4.97 12.05 4.26
N VAL A 52 -4.30 13.09 3.77
CA VAL A 52 -2.83 13.19 3.77
C VAL A 52 -2.27 13.04 5.18
N SER A 53 -2.86 13.75 6.15
CA SER A 53 -2.32 13.78 7.51
C SER A 53 -2.48 12.43 8.22
N ALA A 54 -3.61 11.76 8.02
CA ALA A 54 -3.89 10.43 8.56
C ALA A 54 -2.92 9.39 8.00
N ILE A 55 -2.74 9.34 6.68
CA ILE A 55 -1.81 8.43 6.01
C ILE A 55 -0.38 8.67 6.49
N GLN A 56 0.08 9.92 6.46
CA GLN A 56 1.45 10.25 6.86
C GLN A 56 1.72 9.96 8.34
N ARG A 57 0.73 10.20 9.23
CA ARG A 57 0.88 9.93 10.66
C ARG A 57 1.18 8.46 10.92
N VAL A 58 0.41 7.55 10.31
CA VAL A 58 0.59 6.11 10.47
C VAL A 58 1.96 5.67 9.95
N VAL A 59 2.28 6.02 8.70
CA VAL A 59 3.55 5.61 8.07
C VAL A 59 4.77 6.18 8.81
N LYS A 60 4.73 7.45 9.24
CA LYS A 60 5.82 8.04 10.03
C LYS A 60 5.98 7.33 11.38
N SER A 61 4.89 7.02 12.07
CA SER A 61 4.97 6.37 13.39
C SER A 61 5.68 5.01 13.32
N TRP A 62 5.43 4.25 12.26
CA TRP A 62 6.00 2.92 12.03
C TRP A 62 7.45 2.94 11.55
N THR A 63 7.80 3.92 10.72
CA THR A 63 9.17 4.09 10.21
C THR A 63 10.11 4.69 11.25
N LEU A 64 9.62 5.54 12.16
CA LEU A 64 10.43 6.10 13.26
C LEU A 64 10.79 5.07 14.34
N GLY A 65 9.89 4.10 14.60
CA GLY A 65 10.13 3.04 15.58
C GLY A 65 10.95 1.85 15.08
N ASP A 66 11.41 1.87 13.82
CA ASP A 66 12.03 0.71 13.12
C ASP A 66 11.20 -0.58 13.31
N SER A 67 9.88 -0.42 13.34
CA SER A 67 8.93 -1.45 13.77
C SER A 67 8.60 -2.44 12.66
N TYR A 68 8.76 -2.05 11.39
CA TYR A 68 8.47 -2.88 10.23
C TYR A 68 9.55 -2.77 9.16
N ASP A 69 9.77 -3.89 8.47
CA ASP A 69 10.70 -3.99 7.37
C ASP A 69 10.01 -3.62 6.04
N TRP A 70 8.69 -3.83 5.97
CA TRP A 70 7.86 -3.49 4.81
C TRP A 70 6.51 -2.92 5.23
N ILE A 71 6.11 -1.80 4.63
CA ILE A 71 4.76 -1.23 4.71
C ILE A 71 4.11 -1.35 3.34
N ILE A 72 2.95 -1.99 3.31
CA ILE A 72 2.06 -2.04 2.14
C ILE A 72 0.90 -1.10 2.43
N THR A 73 0.61 -0.21 1.49
CA THR A 73 -0.61 0.58 1.55
C THR A 73 -1.52 0.21 0.38
N SER A 74 -2.84 0.25 0.56
CA SER A 74 -3.82 -0.19 -0.44
C SER A 74 -4.99 0.78 -0.51
N GLY A 75 -5.38 1.19 -1.72
CA GLY A 75 -6.45 2.18 -1.95
C GLY A 75 -5.92 3.53 -2.38
N GLY A 76 -6.78 4.53 -2.65
CA GLY A 76 -6.39 5.91 -2.93
C GLY A 76 -5.45 6.21 -4.13
N THR A 77 -5.00 5.21 -4.91
CA THR A 77 -3.98 5.38 -5.98
C THR A 77 -4.53 5.75 -7.35
N GLY A 78 -5.86 5.75 -7.54
CA GLY A 78 -6.51 6.14 -8.79
C GLY A 78 -6.69 7.66 -8.95
N PHE A 79 -7.35 8.08 -10.02
CA PHE A 79 -7.82 9.47 -10.17
C PHE A 79 -9.13 9.68 -9.41
N GLY A 80 -9.22 10.79 -8.67
CA GLY A 80 -10.46 11.35 -8.15
C GLY A 80 -10.90 12.55 -8.99
N ALA A 81 -11.99 13.22 -8.61
CA ALA A 81 -12.37 14.49 -9.24
C ALA A 81 -11.37 15.62 -8.90
N SER A 82 -10.63 15.47 -7.81
CA SER A 82 -9.49 16.30 -7.43
C SER A 82 -8.41 15.46 -6.74
N VAL A 83 -7.19 16.01 -6.62
CA VAL A 83 -6.09 15.38 -5.85
C VAL A 83 -6.50 15.17 -4.40
N GLU A 84 -7.23 16.11 -3.80
CA GLU A 84 -7.71 16.05 -2.41
C GLU A 84 -8.60 14.84 -2.12
N GLN A 85 -9.29 14.28 -3.14
CA GLN A 85 -10.15 13.09 -2.96
C GLN A 85 -9.38 11.77 -3.02
N ARG A 86 -8.19 11.76 -3.61
CA ARG A 86 -7.33 10.57 -3.79
C ARG A 86 -5.86 10.94 -3.56
N PRO A 87 -5.48 11.48 -2.39
CA PRO A 87 -4.16 12.07 -2.21
C PRO A 87 -3.11 11.03 -1.82
N HIS A 88 -3.39 9.73 -1.90
CA HIS A 88 -2.54 8.71 -1.29
C HIS A 88 -1.11 8.69 -1.87
N PRO A 89 -0.88 8.71 -3.19
CA PRO A 89 0.48 8.84 -3.73
C PRO A 89 1.16 10.14 -3.26
N GLU A 90 0.43 11.25 -3.22
CA GLU A 90 0.91 12.56 -2.75
C GLU A 90 1.20 12.58 -1.25
N ALA A 91 0.54 11.74 -0.46
CA ALA A 91 0.80 11.59 0.96
C ALA A 91 2.10 10.81 1.21
N ILE A 92 2.39 9.78 0.40
CA ILE A 92 3.55 8.90 0.56
C ILE A 92 4.80 9.47 -0.11
N SER A 93 4.70 9.98 -1.33
CA SER A 93 5.86 10.40 -2.14
C SER A 93 6.81 11.37 -1.42
N PRO A 94 6.35 12.39 -0.66
CA PRO A 94 7.22 13.31 0.06
C PRO A 94 7.97 12.66 1.24
N LEU A 95 7.56 11.47 1.67
CA LEU A 95 8.20 10.75 2.77
C LEU A 95 9.34 9.85 2.30
N LEU A 96 9.36 9.49 1.01
CA LEU A 96 10.34 8.55 0.46
C LEU A 96 11.72 9.21 0.36
N GLU A 97 12.72 8.58 0.98
CA GLU A 97 14.12 9.00 0.89
C GLU A 97 14.78 8.47 -0.39
N ARG A 98 14.43 7.23 -0.78
CA ARG A 98 14.94 6.59 -1.99
C ARG A 98 13.77 6.00 -2.78
N PRO A 99 13.35 6.64 -3.89
CA PRO A 99 12.33 6.08 -4.76
C PRO A 99 12.77 4.76 -5.39
N ALA A 100 11.84 3.82 -5.52
CA ALA A 100 12.03 2.51 -6.16
C ALA A 100 11.19 2.41 -7.43
N SER A 101 11.52 3.21 -8.45
CA SER A 101 10.77 3.28 -9.72
C SER A 101 10.70 1.94 -10.47
N GLY A 102 11.69 1.05 -10.27
CA GLY A 102 11.66 -0.31 -10.82
C GLY A 102 10.50 -1.15 -10.28
N LEU A 103 10.15 -1.03 -8.99
CA LEU A 103 8.99 -1.70 -8.41
C LEU A 103 7.69 -1.15 -8.98
N VAL A 104 7.61 0.18 -9.12
CA VAL A 104 6.46 0.85 -9.76
C VAL A 104 6.28 0.34 -11.19
N HIS A 105 7.37 0.22 -11.97
CA HIS A 105 7.31 -0.32 -13.32
C HIS A 105 6.80 -1.77 -13.34
N LEU A 106 7.28 -2.64 -12.45
CA LEU A 106 6.82 -4.03 -12.36
C LEU A 106 5.32 -4.12 -12.04
N ILE A 107 4.87 -3.37 -11.04
CA ILE A 107 3.45 -3.30 -10.64
C ILE A 107 2.59 -2.84 -11.82
N MET A 108 3.01 -1.79 -12.53
CA MET A 108 2.27 -1.26 -13.68
C MET A 108 2.28 -2.23 -14.86
N ALA A 109 3.43 -2.82 -15.19
CA ALA A 109 3.56 -3.78 -16.27
C ALA A 109 2.68 -5.01 -16.05
N GLU A 110 2.63 -5.55 -14.83
CA GLU A 110 1.74 -6.65 -14.48
C GLU A 110 0.27 -6.22 -14.55
N SER A 111 -0.08 -5.09 -13.95
CA SER A 111 -1.46 -4.58 -13.95
C SER A 111 -2.02 -4.36 -15.36
N LEU A 112 -1.19 -3.86 -16.29
CA LEU A 112 -1.57 -3.60 -17.68
C LEU A 112 -1.87 -4.87 -18.49
N LYS A 113 -1.35 -6.04 -18.10
CA LYS A 113 -1.73 -7.33 -18.71
C LYS A 113 -3.19 -7.67 -18.46
N HIS A 114 -3.77 -7.15 -17.37
CA HIS A 114 -5.13 -7.46 -16.93
C HIS A 114 -6.16 -6.45 -17.38
N THR A 115 -5.80 -5.17 -17.48
CA THR A 115 -6.69 -4.11 -17.96
C THR A 115 -5.90 -2.88 -18.41
N PRO A 116 -6.24 -2.26 -19.56
CA PRO A 116 -5.62 -1.00 -19.98
C PRO A 116 -5.91 0.15 -19.00
N LEU A 117 -7.00 0.06 -18.22
CA LEU A 117 -7.33 1.08 -17.20
C LEU A 117 -6.30 1.15 -16.06
N ALA A 118 -5.44 0.14 -15.93
CA ALA A 118 -4.32 0.20 -14.98
C ALA A 118 -3.39 1.39 -15.23
N ALA A 119 -3.34 1.91 -16.46
CA ALA A 119 -2.59 3.12 -16.81
C ALA A 119 -3.03 4.37 -16.03
N LEU A 120 -4.22 4.36 -15.42
CA LEU A 120 -4.74 5.45 -14.59
C LEU A 120 -4.30 5.35 -13.11
N SER A 121 -3.61 4.28 -12.73
CA SER A 121 -3.06 4.17 -11.37
C SER A 121 -1.80 5.02 -11.23
N ARG A 122 -1.60 5.59 -10.04
CA ARG A 122 -0.45 6.45 -9.70
C ARG A 122 0.37 5.86 -8.55
N PRO A 123 0.79 4.58 -8.59
CA PRO A 123 1.45 3.98 -7.44
C PRO A 123 2.85 4.59 -7.25
N VAL A 124 3.28 4.67 -6.00
CA VAL A 124 4.63 5.03 -5.61
C VAL A 124 5.24 3.92 -4.74
N ALA A 125 6.56 3.79 -4.82
CA ALA A 125 7.31 2.85 -4.01
C ALA A 125 8.69 3.43 -3.71
N GLY A 126 9.26 3.07 -2.56
CA GLY A 126 10.58 3.52 -2.14
C GLY A 126 10.86 3.18 -0.69
N THR A 127 11.97 3.67 -0.15
CA THR A 127 12.29 3.46 1.27
C THR A 127 12.13 4.72 2.08
N ILE A 128 11.67 4.57 3.32
CA ILE A 128 11.76 5.55 4.39
C ILE A 128 12.64 4.93 5.46
N ARG A 129 13.81 5.50 5.74
CA ARG A 129 14.86 4.86 6.55
C ARG A 129 15.14 3.42 6.06
N ASN A 130 14.93 2.43 6.93
CA ASN A 130 15.15 1.01 6.66
C ASN A 130 13.89 0.26 6.20
N THR A 131 12.76 0.95 6.04
CA THR A 131 11.47 0.33 5.72
C THR A 131 11.15 0.54 4.24
N LEU A 132 10.85 -0.55 3.52
CA LEU A 132 10.27 -0.48 2.18
C LEU A 132 8.80 -0.05 2.28
N VAL A 133 8.36 0.87 1.43
CA VAL A 133 6.97 1.30 1.33
C VAL A 133 6.49 1.12 -0.11
N VAL A 134 5.34 0.47 -0.29
CA VAL A 134 4.73 0.20 -1.60
C VAL A 134 3.24 0.51 -1.55
N THR A 135 2.75 1.31 -2.49
CA THR A 135 1.31 1.54 -2.67
C THR A 135 0.72 0.58 -3.69
N LEU A 136 -0.36 -0.10 -3.34
CA LEU A 136 -1.12 -1.01 -4.18
C LEU A 136 -2.53 -0.48 -4.50
N PRO A 137 -3.20 -0.99 -5.55
CA PRO A 137 -4.58 -0.64 -5.82
C PRO A 137 -5.53 -1.16 -4.74
N GLY A 138 -6.63 -0.44 -4.46
CA GLY A 138 -7.62 -0.84 -3.45
C GLY A 138 -8.52 -2.02 -3.82
N SER A 139 -8.46 -2.51 -5.05
CA SER A 139 -9.27 -3.66 -5.47
C SER A 139 -8.60 -4.97 -5.05
N PRO A 140 -9.28 -5.87 -4.31
CA PRO A 140 -8.72 -7.17 -3.94
C PRO A 140 -8.32 -8.01 -5.16
N LYS A 141 -9.06 -7.87 -6.26
CA LYS A 141 -8.76 -8.53 -7.53
C LYS A 141 -7.45 -8.03 -8.13
N ALA A 142 -7.18 -6.73 -8.03
CA ALA A 142 -5.93 -6.15 -8.52
C ALA A 142 -4.75 -6.56 -7.64
N VAL A 143 -4.91 -6.51 -6.31
CA VAL A 143 -3.89 -6.96 -5.35
C VAL A 143 -3.48 -8.41 -5.62
N LYS A 144 -4.44 -9.33 -5.81
CA LYS A 144 -4.14 -10.76 -6.07
C LYS A 144 -3.41 -11.05 -7.37
N ARG A 145 -3.27 -10.06 -8.26
CA ARG A 145 -2.71 -10.21 -9.60
C ARG A 145 -1.32 -9.59 -9.73
N ILE A 146 -0.88 -8.84 -8.72
CA ILE A 146 0.41 -8.15 -8.64
C ILE A 146 1.28 -8.92 -7.65
#